data_AF-A0AAW5QQ22-F1
#
_entry.id   AF-A0AAW5QQ22-F1
#
_cell.length_a   1.000
_cell.length_b   1.000
_cell.length_c   1.000
_cell.angle_alpha   90.00
_cell.angle_beta   90.00
_cell.angle_gamma   90.00
#
_symmetry.space_group_name_H-M   'P 1'
#
loop_
_entity.id
_entity.type
_entity.pdbx_description
1 polymer ?
#
loop_
_entity_poly.entity_id
_entity_poly.type
_entity_poly.pdbx_seq_one_letter_code
_entity_poly.pdbx_strand_id
1 'polypeptide(L)'
;MKSFLLRKVLPKIGGITALLLLPRVSSFLGPEVPSVSTLVPTTVAASGPSTPQTTRPPLPEGFPSMLFPPPKIDVEPGQPQPIDTRYGLTYEIPADWKNDHGASSGWSGEEGHAVYGSVGSFGYGSCPEKDGGWPAISGVAGSRDIDLETVATERIRDVEWIFDDNAGTRPTVEYAAPVWFEIADRPAVRISARITDIPQVSGCEPDAARFDIVATPGYATAQTMVLMVQVNEGAYDVDVADDIIATLRPS
;
A
#
# COMPACT_ATOMS: atom_id res chain seq x y z
N MET A 1 10.11 -53.88 -4.57
CA MET A 1 8.87 -53.08 -4.74
C MET A 1 8.61 -52.31 -3.45
N LYS A 2 8.92 -51.01 -3.41
CA LYS A 2 8.61 -50.11 -2.29
C LYS A 2 7.78 -48.97 -2.85
N SER A 3 6.53 -48.89 -2.40
CA SER A 3 5.56 -47.84 -2.73
C SER A 3 5.77 -46.67 -1.77
N PHE A 4 6.05 -45.48 -2.31
CA PHE A 4 6.03 -44.22 -1.57
C PHE A 4 4.73 -43.49 -1.93
N LEU A 5 3.82 -43.38 -0.95
CA LEU A 5 2.63 -42.54 -1.06
C LEU A 5 3.02 -41.08 -0.84
N LEU A 6 2.98 -40.30 -1.91
CA LEU A 6 3.06 -38.83 -1.91
C LEU A 6 1.90 -38.26 -1.07
N ARG A 7 2.21 -37.59 0.04
CA ARG A 7 1.31 -36.59 0.62
C ARG A 7 1.37 -35.34 -0.25
N LYS A 8 0.30 -35.08 -1.00
CA LYS A 8 0.06 -33.78 -1.65
C LYS A 8 -0.16 -32.73 -0.56
N VAL A 9 0.82 -31.86 -0.37
CA VAL A 9 0.63 -30.57 0.31
C VAL A 9 0.33 -29.56 -0.79
N LEU A 10 -0.88 -29.01 -0.81
CA LEU A 10 -1.21 -27.88 -1.69
C LEU A 10 -0.49 -26.63 -1.15
N PRO A 11 0.26 -25.86 -1.96
CA PRO A 11 0.67 -24.53 -1.57
C PRO A 11 -0.55 -23.60 -1.62
N LYS A 12 -0.82 -22.92 -0.49
CA LYS A 12 -1.73 -21.78 -0.47
C LYS A 12 -0.96 -20.60 -1.08
N ILE A 13 -1.35 -20.22 -2.28
CA ILE A 13 -0.84 -19.02 -2.97
C ILE A 13 -1.43 -17.80 -2.24
N GLY A 14 -0.56 -16.98 -1.64
CA GLY A 14 -0.93 -15.72 -1.01
C GLY A 14 -1.41 -14.74 -2.08
N GLY A 15 -2.72 -14.48 -2.10
CA GLY A 15 -3.35 -13.55 -3.03
C GLY A 15 -3.25 -12.11 -2.53
N ILE A 16 -2.77 -11.23 -3.41
CA ILE A 16 -2.88 -9.78 -3.31
C ILE A 16 -4.37 -9.41 -3.33
N THR A 17 -4.84 -8.63 -2.35
CA THR A 17 -6.23 -8.15 -2.32
C THR A 17 -6.28 -6.68 -2.73
N ALA A 18 -6.61 -6.42 -3.99
CA ALA A 18 -7.08 -5.11 -4.42
C ALA A 18 -8.57 -4.97 -4.05
N LEU A 19 -8.89 -4.18 -3.02
CA LEU A 19 -10.28 -3.91 -2.67
C LEU A 19 -10.82 -2.76 -3.54
N LEU A 20 -11.35 -3.10 -4.72
CA LEU A 20 -12.13 -2.18 -5.56
C LEU A 20 -13.54 -2.01 -4.97
N LEU A 21 -13.85 -0.84 -4.44
CA LEU A 21 -15.22 -0.46 -4.08
C LEU A 21 -15.99 -0.06 -5.34
N LEU A 22 -16.78 -1.01 -5.88
CA LEU A 22 -17.76 -0.73 -6.93
C LEU A 22 -19.07 -0.18 -6.33
N PRO A 23 -19.73 0.80 -6.99
CA PRO A 23 -21.02 1.31 -6.56
C PRO A 23 -22.13 0.27 -6.81
N ARG A 24 -22.92 -0.04 -5.78
CA ARG A 24 -24.10 -0.92 -5.88
C ARG A 24 -25.16 -0.27 -6.77
N VAL A 25 -25.40 -0.87 -7.93
CA VAL A 25 -26.65 -0.69 -8.70
C VAL A 25 -27.52 -1.92 -8.45
N SER A 26 -28.68 -1.72 -7.83
CA SER A 26 -29.70 -2.73 -7.65
C SER A 26 -30.39 -3.06 -8.98
N SER A 27 -30.65 -4.34 -9.26
CA SER A 27 -32.00 -4.87 -9.54
C SER A 27 -32.00 -6.34 -10.01
N PHE A 28 -32.79 -7.14 -9.30
CA PHE A 28 -33.67 -8.25 -9.71
C PHE A 28 -33.35 -9.07 -10.97
N LEU A 29 -33.24 -10.41 -10.79
CA LEU A 29 -34.10 -11.46 -11.39
C LEU A 29 -33.45 -12.86 -11.20
N GLY A 30 -34.19 -13.81 -10.61
CA GLY A 30 -33.84 -15.25 -10.63
C GLY A 30 -34.65 -16.09 -9.63
N PRO A 31 -35.13 -17.30 -9.99
CA PRO A 31 -36.40 -17.85 -9.49
C PRO A 31 -36.31 -18.77 -8.26
N GLU A 32 -37.49 -19.05 -7.72
CA GLU A 32 -37.85 -19.80 -6.51
C GLU A 32 -37.66 -21.33 -6.61
N VAL A 33 -37.22 -21.98 -5.53
CA VAL A 33 -37.14 -23.46 -5.38
C VAL A 33 -37.48 -23.83 -3.91
N PRO A 34 -38.20 -24.94 -3.63
CA PRO A 34 -39.22 -24.99 -2.58
C PRO A 34 -38.80 -25.60 -1.23
N SER A 35 -39.63 -25.33 -0.23
CA SER A 35 -39.55 -25.69 1.20
C SER A 35 -39.65 -27.19 1.50
N VAL A 36 -38.86 -27.67 2.47
CA VAL A 36 -39.23 -28.83 3.32
C VAL A 36 -38.85 -28.56 4.77
N SER A 37 -39.86 -28.63 5.65
CA SER A 37 -39.75 -28.60 7.11
C SER A 37 -39.05 -29.84 7.67
N THR A 38 -38.35 -29.72 8.80
CA THR A 38 -38.78 -30.14 10.17
C THR A 38 -37.56 -30.48 11.06
N LEU A 39 -37.66 -30.13 12.36
CA LEU A 39 -36.94 -30.65 13.56
C LEU A 39 -35.81 -29.79 14.21
N VAL A 40 -36.20 -28.73 14.95
CA VAL A 40 -36.14 -28.52 16.44
C VAL A 40 -34.95 -29.14 17.25
N PRO A 41 -34.39 -28.58 18.37
CA PRO A 41 -34.44 -27.23 19.01
C PRO A 41 -33.10 -26.66 19.60
N THR A 42 -33.20 -25.43 20.14
CA THR A 42 -32.43 -24.78 21.23
C THR A 42 -30.96 -24.40 21.03
N THR A 43 -30.70 -23.12 20.75
CA THR A 43 -29.98 -22.20 21.65
C THR A 43 -30.39 -20.77 21.25
N VAL A 44 -31.09 -20.05 22.11
CA VAL A 44 -31.37 -18.62 21.88
C VAL A 44 -30.09 -17.86 22.24
N ALA A 45 -29.31 -17.48 21.24
CA ALA A 45 -28.37 -16.38 21.39
C ALA A 45 -29.19 -15.09 21.32
N ALA A 46 -29.24 -14.34 22.42
CA ALA A 46 -29.90 -13.04 22.47
C ALA A 46 -29.24 -12.08 21.47
N SER A 47 -30.05 -11.52 20.57
CA SER A 47 -29.64 -10.40 19.72
C SER A 47 -29.35 -9.20 20.60
N GLY A 48 -28.08 -8.84 20.77
CA GLY A 48 -27.70 -7.56 21.36
C GLY A 48 -28.23 -6.41 20.48
N PRO A 49 -28.65 -5.27 21.05
CA PRO A 49 -29.13 -4.14 20.29
C PRO A 49 -28.01 -3.60 19.39
N SER A 50 -28.31 -3.48 18.10
CA SER A 50 -27.49 -2.78 17.12
C SER A 50 -27.31 -1.33 17.56
N THR A 51 -26.09 -0.94 17.87
CA THR A 51 -25.75 0.45 18.16
C THR A 51 -26.04 1.31 16.92
N PRO A 52 -26.78 2.42 17.04
CA PRO A 52 -27.01 3.32 15.90
C PRO A 52 -25.68 3.87 15.37
N GLN A 53 -25.43 3.76 14.06
CA GLN A 53 -24.40 4.55 13.41
C GLN A 53 -24.75 6.03 13.57
N THR A 54 -24.07 6.72 14.48
CA THR A 54 -24.12 8.17 14.56
C THR A 54 -23.49 8.75 13.30
N THR A 55 -24.32 9.33 12.43
CA THR A 55 -23.88 10.21 11.34
C THR A 55 -23.02 11.31 11.97
N ARG A 56 -21.77 11.48 11.51
CA ARG A 56 -20.93 12.58 11.98
C ARG A 56 -21.65 13.90 11.69
N PRO A 57 -21.72 14.85 12.65
CA PRO A 57 -22.27 16.16 12.40
C PRO A 57 -21.53 16.80 11.20
N PRO A 58 -22.23 17.54 10.32
CA PRO A 58 -21.55 18.31 9.28
C PRO A 58 -20.59 19.31 9.94
N LEU A 59 -19.45 19.54 9.28
CA LEU A 59 -18.49 20.54 9.73
C LEU A 59 -19.18 21.92 9.79
N PRO A 60 -18.85 22.76 10.79
CA PRO A 60 -19.35 24.14 10.82
C PRO A 60 -19.04 24.86 9.52
N GLU A 61 -19.93 25.77 9.13
CA GLU A 61 -19.73 26.61 7.94
C GLU A 61 -18.43 27.43 8.11
N GLY A 62 -17.51 27.35 7.14
CA GLY A 62 -16.20 27.99 7.20
C GLY A 62 -15.09 27.20 7.92
N PHE A 63 -15.38 26.00 8.46
CA PHE A 63 -14.30 25.12 8.92
C PHE A 63 -13.49 24.61 7.72
N PRO A 64 -12.14 24.67 7.75
CA PRO A 64 -11.33 24.06 6.71
C PRO A 64 -11.67 22.58 6.62
N SER A 65 -12.21 22.17 5.48
CA SER A 65 -12.48 20.77 5.18
C SER A 65 -11.61 20.37 4.00
N MET A 66 -10.92 19.24 4.13
CA MET A 66 -10.27 18.60 2.99
C MET A 66 -11.24 17.57 2.42
N LEU A 67 -11.40 17.58 1.09
CA LEU A 67 -11.99 16.44 0.39
C LEU A 67 -11.14 15.20 0.67
N PHE A 68 -11.80 14.07 0.86
CA PHE A 68 -11.16 12.81 1.25
C PHE A 68 -11.56 11.69 0.28
N PRO A 69 -10.61 11.11 -0.47
CA PRO A 69 -9.23 11.56 -0.66
C PRO A 69 -9.16 12.97 -1.32
N PRO A 70 -8.04 13.70 -1.22
CA PRO A 70 -7.82 14.91 -2.02
C PRO A 70 -8.11 14.62 -3.50
N PRO A 71 -8.74 15.52 -4.26
CA PRO A 71 -9.06 15.27 -5.66
C PRO A 71 -7.77 15.13 -6.48
N LYS A 72 -7.85 14.41 -7.61
CA LYS A 72 -6.77 14.41 -8.60
C LYS A 72 -6.51 15.85 -9.08
N ILE A 73 -5.23 16.23 -9.14
CA ILE A 73 -4.80 17.46 -9.81
C ILE A 73 -4.65 17.17 -11.31
N ASP A 74 -5.34 17.94 -12.14
CA ASP A 74 -5.22 17.83 -13.59
C ASP A 74 -3.96 18.55 -14.08
N VAL A 75 -3.15 17.85 -14.87
CA VAL A 75 -1.95 18.38 -15.51
C VAL A 75 -2.01 18.11 -17.02
N GLU A 76 -1.27 18.88 -17.80
CA GLU A 76 -1.16 18.63 -19.24
C GLU A 76 -0.50 17.26 -19.51
N PRO A 77 -0.88 16.56 -20.59
CA PRO A 77 -0.28 15.28 -20.95
C PRO A 77 1.25 15.37 -21.07
N GLY A 78 1.95 14.40 -20.50
CA GLY A 78 3.42 14.35 -20.52
C GLY A 78 4.10 15.13 -19.38
N GLN A 79 3.35 15.82 -18.53
CA GLN A 79 3.89 16.45 -17.32
C GLN A 79 3.93 15.47 -16.14
N PRO A 80 4.87 15.64 -15.20
CA PRO A 80 4.81 14.97 -13.90
C PRO A 80 3.44 15.17 -13.23
N GLN A 81 2.97 14.15 -12.54
CA GLN A 81 1.64 14.12 -11.96
C GLN A 81 1.73 14.30 -10.45
N PRO A 82 1.29 15.45 -9.89
CA PRO A 82 1.24 15.64 -8.45
C PRO A 82 0.13 14.79 -7.82
N ILE A 83 0.41 14.30 -6.61
CA ILE A 83 -0.49 13.55 -5.76
C ILE A 83 -0.57 14.26 -4.42
N ASP A 84 -1.68 14.95 -4.20
CA ASP A 84 -2.01 15.50 -2.89
C ASP A 84 -2.35 14.39 -1.92
N THR A 85 -1.75 14.46 -0.73
CA THR A 85 -1.98 13.49 0.32
C THR A 85 -2.87 14.07 1.40
N ARG A 86 -3.60 13.19 2.08
CA ARG A 86 -4.39 13.56 3.26
C ARG A 86 -3.55 14.10 4.45
N TYR A 87 -2.23 14.09 4.33
CA TYR A 87 -1.30 14.54 5.36
C TYR A 87 -0.84 15.99 5.15
N GLY A 88 -1.36 16.68 4.13
CA GLY A 88 -1.03 18.08 3.80
C GLY A 88 0.33 18.23 3.11
N LEU A 89 0.74 17.20 2.39
CA LEU A 89 1.97 17.14 1.59
C LEU A 89 1.61 16.60 0.20
N THR A 90 2.36 17.03 -0.80
CA THR A 90 2.23 16.65 -2.20
C THR A 90 3.57 16.13 -2.69
N TYR A 91 3.55 15.05 -3.45
CA TYR A 91 4.71 14.55 -4.20
C TYR A 91 4.30 14.33 -5.65
N GLU A 92 5.26 14.31 -6.56
CA GLU A 92 5.03 14.09 -7.99
C GLU A 92 5.56 12.73 -8.41
N ILE A 93 4.82 12.08 -9.31
CA ILE A 93 5.27 10.89 -10.02
C ILE A 93 5.51 11.22 -11.50
N PRO A 94 6.33 10.43 -12.20
CA PRO A 94 6.52 10.59 -13.63
C PRO A 94 5.22 10.57 -14.44
N ALA A 95 5.26 11.20 -15.61
CA ALA A 95 4.09 11.35 -16.49
C ALA A 95 3.53 10.01 -17.00
N ASP A 96 4.38 8.99 -17.12
CA ASP A 96 4.04 7.65 -17.61
C ASP A 96 3.56 6.71 -16.50
N TRP A 97 3.67 7.11 -15.23
CA TRP A 97 3.11 6.36 -14.11
C TRP A 97 1.59 6.56 -14.02
N LYS A 98 0.90 5.55 -13.50
CA LYS A 98 -0.51 5.64 -13.17
C LYS A 98 -0.69 6.38 -11.85
N ASN A 99 -1.42 7.50 -11.88
CA ASN A 99 -1.83 8.23 -10.70
C ASN A 99 -3.15 7.66 -10.13
N ASP A 100 -3.04 6.87 -9.07
CA ASP A 100 -4.14 6.31 -8.29
C ASP A 100 -4.27 7.04 -6.93
N HIS A 101 -4.34 8.38 -6.96
CA HIS A 101 -4.43 9.25 -5.76
C HIS A 101 -5.48 8.84 -4.72
N GLY A 102 -6.58 8.21 -5.14
CA GLY A 102 -7.66 7.78 -4.24
C GLY A 102 -7.56 6.33 -3.78
N ALA A 103 -6.57 5.58 -4.26
CA ALA A 103 -6.38 4.17 -3.93
C ALA A 103 -5.44 3.97 -2.74
N SER A 104 -5.46 2.75 -2.23
CA SER A 104 -4.43 2.21 -1.34
C SER A 104 -3.88 0.91 -1.91
N SER A 105 -2.57 0.72 -1.75
CA SER A 105 -1.85 -0.47 -2.16
C SER A 105 -0.86 -0.86 -1.07
N GLY A 106 -0.41 -2.11 -1.10
CA GLY A 106 0.42 -2.61 -0.02
C GLY A 106 0.68 -4.09 -0.08
N TRP A 107 1.35 -4.56 0.94
CA TRP A 107 1.72 -5.96 1.14
C TRP A 107 1.05 -6.50 2.39
N SER A 108 0.77 -7.79 2.38
CA SER A 108 0.23 -8.53 3.51
C SER A 108 0.84 -9.93 3.53
N GLY A 109 1.43 -10.31 4.64
CA GLY A 109 2.01 -11.63 4.88
C GLY A 109 1.70 -12.11 6.30
N GLU A 110 2.28 -13.25 6.70
CA GLU A 110 2.13 -13.76 8.07
C GLU A 110 2.78 -12.83 9.10
N GLU A 111 3.90 -12.19 8.73
CA GLU A 111 4.67 -11.31 9.61
C GLU A 111 4.03 -9.90 9.76
N GLY A 112 3.21 -9.45 8.80
CA GLY A 112 2.66 -8.10 8.88
C GLY A 112 1.81 -7.64 7.70
N HIS A 113 1.42 -6.38 7.77
CA HIS A 113 0.75 -5.66 6.69
C HIS A 113 1.35 -4.26 6.54
N ALA A 114 1.61 -3.85 5.31
CA ALA A 114 2.15 -2.56 4.97
C ALA A 114 1.22 -1.91 3.93
N VAL A 115 0.44 -0.91 4.34
CA VAL A 115 -0.52 -0.23 3.46
C VAL A 115 -0.16 1.23 3.28
N TYR A 116 -0.17 1.68 2.03
CA TYR A 116 0.09 3.05 1.61
C TYR A 116 -1.07 3.56 0.75
N GLY A 117 -1.53 4.78 1.02
CA GLY A 117 -2.54 5.47 0.23
C GLY A 117 -1.90 6.47 -0.74
N SER A 118 -2.73 7.12 -1.56
CA SER A 118 -2.29 8.15 -2.52
C SER A 118 -1.18 7.61 -3.40
N VAL A 119 -1.51 6.59 -4.19
CA VAL A 119 -0.55 5.69 -4.84
C VAL A 119 -0.20 6.18 -6.24
N GLY A 120 1.09 6.11 -6.58
CA GLY A 120 1.58 6.14 -7.95
C GLY A 120 2.18 4.80 -8.31
N SER A 121 1.97 4.30 -9.52
CA SER A 121 2.55 3.02 -9.93
C SER A 121 2.96 2.96 -11.38
N PHE A 122 4.02 2.21 -11.67
CA PHE A 122 4.47 1.91 -13.02
C PHE A 122 4.31 0.43 -13.31
N GLY A 123 3.93 0.10 -14.55
CA GLY A 123 3.90 -1.28 -15.02
C GLY A 123 2.87 -2.20 -14.36
N TYR A 124 1.75 -1.66 -13.83
CA TYR A 124 0.70 -2.52 -13.26
C TYR A 124 0.23 -3.59 -14.25
N GLY A 125 0.18 -4.84 -13.79
CA GLY A 125 -0.26 -5.97 -14.62
C GLY A 125 0.74 -6.36 -15.71
N SER A 126 1.99 -5.86 -15.66
CA SER A 126 3.06 -6.31 -16.55
C SER A 126 3.41 -7.79 -16.37
N CYS A 127 3.08 -8.36 -15.21
CA CYS A 127 3.23 -9.77 -14.90
C CYS A 127 1.87 -10.50 -14.94
N PRO A 128 1.64 -11.39 -15.92
CA PRO A 128 0.42 -12.19 -15.96
C PRO A 128 0.32 -13.26 -14.87
N GLU A 129 1.45 -13.68 -14.31
CA GLU A 129 1.54 -14.74 -13.29
C GLU A 129 1.25 -14.24 -11.86
N LYS A 130 1.35 -12.92 -11.65
CA LYS A 130 1.21 -12.25 -10.35
C LYS A 130 0.28 -11.04 -10.50
N ASP A 131 -0.99 -11.24 -10.13
CA ASP A 131 -1.95 -10.14 -10.07
C ASP A 131 -1.46 -9.10 -9.06
N GLY A 132 -1.46 -7.83 -9.45
CA GLY A 132 -1.00 -6.73 -8.59
C GLY A 132 0.50 -6.64 -8.33
N GLY A 133 1.36 -7.26 -9.16
CA GLY A 133 2.78 -6.93 -9.18
C GLY A 133 3.04 -5.55 -9.81
N TRP A 134 3.91 -4.75 -9.18
CA TRP A 134 4.34 -3.44 -9.67
C TRP A 134 5.86 -3.43 -9.80
N PRO A 135 6.40 -3.17 -11.00
CA PRO A 135 7.82 -2.92 -11.14
C PRO A 135 8.30 -1.65 -10.42
N ALA A 136 7.44 -0.65 -10.24
CA ALA A 136 7.70 0.46 -9.31
C ALA A 136 6.38 1.00 -8.72
N ILE A 137 6.46 1.47 -7.47
CA ILE A 137 5.31 2.00 -6.74
C ILE A 137 5.75 3.08 -5.74
N SER A 138 4.90 4.09 -5.55
CA SER A 138 5.01 5.09 -4.51
C SER A 138 3.71 5.16 -3.71
N GLY A 139 3.79 5.60 -2.46
CA GLY A 139 2.60 5.86 -1.66
C GLY A 139 2.94 6.39 -0.28
N VAL A 140 1.91 6.83 0.45
CA VAL A 140 2.09 7.43 1.77
C VAL A 140 1.31 6.74 2.87
N ALA A 141 1.90 6.70 4.05
CA ALA A 141 1.30 6.26 5.30
C ALA A 141 1.41 7.37 6.35
N GLY A 142 0.67 7.23 7.44
CA GLY A 142 0.71 8.17 8.56
C GLY A 142 1.09 7.42 9.84
N SER A 143 1.98 8.02 10.62
CA SER A 143 2.34 7.55 11.97
C SER A 143 1.83 8.53 13.04
N ARG A 144 1.56 7.97 14.22
CA ARG A 144 1.27 8.75 15.44
C ARG A 144 2.52 9.10 16.23
N ASP A 145 3.69 8.62 15.82
CA ASP A 145 4.95 8.88 16.49
C ASP A 145 5.65 10.10 15.86
N ILE A 146 6.37 10.86 16.69
CA ILE A 146 7.07 12.09 16.28
C ILE A 146 8.56 11.88 16.01
N ASP A 147 9.12 10.75 16.45
CA ASP A 147 10.51 10.43 16.23
C ASP A 147 10.68 9.90 14.79
N LEU A 148 11.12 10.79 13.90
CA LEU A 148 11.18 10.54 12.48
C LEU A 148 12.13 9.38 12.13
N GLU A 149 13.28 9.29 12.81
CA GLU A 149 14.26 8.24 12.52
C GLU A 149 13.76 6.88 12.99
N THR A 150 13.12 6.82 14.16
CA THR A 150 12.46 5.61 14.63
C THR A 150 11.35 5.18 13.66
N VAL A 151 10.47 6.09 13.24
CA VAL A 151 9.40 5.79 12.28
C VAL A 151 9.98 5.28 10.94
N ALA A 152 11.02 5.93 10.42
CA ALA A 152 11.65 5.50 9.17
C ALA A 152 12.33 4.13 9.32
N THR A 153 13.00 3.89 10.45
CA THR A 153 13.71 2.65 10.75
C THR A 153 12.76 1.47 10.89
N GLU A 154 11.64 1.66 11.60
CA GLU A 154 10.62 0.63 11.72
C GLU A 154 10.00 0.31 10.36
N ARG A 155 9.71 1.34 9.55
CA ARG A 155 9.04 1.13 8.27
C ARG A 155 9.93 0.50 7.21
N ILE A 156 11.21 0.87 7.14
CA ILE A 156 12.13 0.28 6.15
C ILE A 156 12.40 -1.21 6.43
N ARG A 157 12.19 -1.68 7.66
CA ARG A 157 12.35 -3.10 8.01
C ARG A 157 11.27 -4.00 7.41
N ASP A 158 10.16 -3.44 6.93
CA ASP A 158 9.14 -4.22 6.24
C ASP A 158 9.68 -4.96 5.01
N VAL A 159 10.75 -4.46 4.40
CA VAL A 159 11.38 -5.10 3.23
C VAL A 159 11.84 -6.54 3.50
N GLU A 160 12.13 -6.89 4.76
CA GLU A 160 12.58 -8.23 5.13
C GLU A 160 11.50 -9.29 4.89
N TRP A 161 10.22 -8.94 5.10
CA TRP A 161 9.08 -9.82 4.90
C TRP A 161 8.31 -9.53 3.61
N ILE A 162 8.39 -8.30 3.07
CA ILE A 162 7.77 -7.93 1.79
C ILE A 162 8.36 -8.75 0.63
N PHE A 163 9.66 -9.02 0.67
CA PHE A 163 10.42 -9.69 -0.40
C PHE A 163 10.81 -11.13 -0.04
N ASP A 164 10.19 -11.76 0.96
CA ASP A 164 10.43 -13.17 1.28
C ASP A 164 9.59 -14.13 0.41
N ASP A 165 9.81 -15.45 0.53
CA ASP A 165 9.02 -16.47 -0.15
C ASP A 165 7.82 -17.02 0.65
N ASN A 166 7.56 -16.50 1.86
CA ASN A 166 6.63 -17.04 2.86
C ASN A 166 6.87 -18.53 3.22
N ALA A 167 7.99 -19.12 2.79
CA ALA A 167 8.45 -20.48 3.06
C ALA A 167 9.74 -20.50 3.91
N GLY A 168 10.25 -19.32 4.27
CA GLY A 168 11.39 -19.10 5.16
C GLY A 168 12.68 -18.65 4.46
N THR A 169 12.68 -18.52 3.13
CA THR A 169 13.78 -17.92 2.39
C THR A 169 13.62 -16.40 2.40
N ARG A 170 14.62 -15.70 2.91
CA ARG A 170 14.64 -14.25 3.01
C ARG A 170 15.60 -13.65 1.98
N PRO A 171 15.33 -12.42 1.50
CA PRO A 171 16.27 -11.70 0.66
C PRO A 171 17.49 -11.23 1.46
N THR A 172 18.55 -10.83 0.75
CA THR A 172 19.66 -10.07 1.31
C THR A 172 19.29 -8.58 1.31
N VAL A 173 19.40 -7.91 2.46
CA VAL A 173 19.06 -6.49 2.60
C VAL A 173 20.24 -5.67 3.10
N GLU A 174 20.60 -4.65 2.34
CA GLU A 174 21.61 -3.65 2.70
C GLU A 174 20.93 -2.31 3.00
N TYR A 175 21.08 -1.82 4.23
CA TYR A 175 20.52 -0.53 4.65
C TYR A 175 21.57 0.56 4.56
N ALA A 176 21.21 1.69 3.93
CA ALA A 176 21.99 2.91 4.01
C ALA A 176 21.81 3.57 5.39
N ALA A 177 22.79 4.38 5.80
CA ALA A 177 22.65 5.23 6.97
C ALA A 177 21.52 6.27 6.77
N PRO A 178 20.81 6.67 7.84
CA PRO A 178 19.81 7.73 7.74
C PRO A 178 20.39 9.03 7.17
N VAL A 179 19.68 9.62 6.20
CA VAL A 179 20.04 10.91 5.60
C VAL A 179 19.02 11.94 6.04
N TRP A 180 19.49 12.95 6.76
CA TRP A 180 18.67 14.06 7.23
C TRP A 180 18.68 15.21 6.22
N PHE A 181 17.52 15.80 5.99
CA PHE A 181 17.31 16.95 5.10
C PHE A 181 16.07 17.74 5.51
N GLU A 182 15.72 18.77 4.75
CA GLU A 182 14.57 19.62 5.03
C GLU A 182 13.54 19.61 3.90
N ILE A 183 12.27 19.68 4.28
CA ILE A 183 11.12 19.88 3.39
C ILE A 183 10.38 21.11 3.90
N ALA A 184 10.45 22.21 3.15
CA ALA A 184 9.88 23.50 3.56
C ALA A 184 10.26 23.88 5.01
N ASP A 185 11.57 23.93 5.29
CA ASP A 185 12.17 24.26 6.59
C ASP A 185 11.79 23.32 7.75
N ARG A 186 11.30 22.11 7.44
CA ARG A 186 11.00 21.08 8.43
C ARG A 186 11.88 19.86 8.27
N PRO A 187 12.31 19.22 9.37
CA PRO A 187 13.18 18.06 9.29
C PRO A 187 12.48 16.89 8.60
N ALA A 188 13.24 16.20 7.77
CA ALA A 188 12.89 14.93 7.18
C ALA A 188 14.09 13.99 7.28
N VAL A 189 13.81 12.70 7.36
CA VAL A 189 14.83 11.65 7.33
C VAL A 189 14.47 10.63 6.29
N ARG A 190 15.48 10.23 5.51
CA ARG A 190 15.39 9.15 4.54
C ARG A 190 16.21 7.96 5.02
N ILE A 191 15.65 6.77 4.86
CA ILE A 191 16.42 5.53 4.92
C ILE A 191 16.15 4.73 3.65
N SER A 192 17.22 4.29 3.02
CA SER A 192 17.19 3.47 1.80
C SER A 192 17.61 2.05 2.11
N ALA A 193 16.96 1.08 1.47
CA ALA A 193 17.36 -0.30 1.45
C ALA A 193 17.59 -0.74 0.00
N ARG A 194 18.68 -1.47 -0.22
CA ARG A 194 18.88 -2.27 -1.43
C ARG A 194 18.60 -3.72 -1.09
N ILE A 195 17.70 -4.33 -1.84
CA ILE A 195 17.26 -5.71 -1.66
C ILE A 195 17.81 -6.52 -2.84
N THR A 196 18.47 -7.63 -2.53
CA THR A 196 19.08 -8.55 -3.50
C THR A 196 18.77 -9.99 -3.09
N ASP A 197 19.09 -10.95 -3.97
CA ASP A 197 18.79 -12.38 -3.74
C ASP A 197 17.30 -12.63 -3.44
N ILE A 198 16.40 -11.87 -4.10
CA ILE A 198 14.96 -11.98 -3.90
C ILE A 198 14.51 -13.37 -4.37
N PRO A 199 13.85 -14.17 -3.51
CA PRO A 199 13.40 -15.50 -3.86
C PRO A 199 12.49 -15.51 -5.09
N GLN A 200 12.86 -16.30 -6.10
CA GLN A 200 12.16 -16.39 -7.38
C GLN A 200 10.94 -17.33 -7.27
N VAL A 201 9.89 -16.88 -6.59
CA VAL A 201 8.63 -17.63 -6.42
C VAL A 201 7.76 -17.65 -7.68
N SER A 202 8.00 -16.73 -8.61
CA SER A 202 7.38 -16.63 -9.93
C SER A 202 8.39 -16.08 -10.95
N GLY A 203 8.08 -16.14 -12.25
CA GLY A 203 8.93 -15.56 -13.29
C GLY A 203 8.97 -14.03 -13.31
N CYS A 204 8.34 -13.38 -12.33
CA CYS A 204 8.16 -11.93 -12.27
C CYS A 204 8.83 -11.27 -11.07
N GLU A 205 9.45 -12.06 -10.18
CA GLU A 205 10.21 -11.46 -9.09
C GLU A 205 11.47 -10.81 -9.67
N PRO A 206 11.79 -9.58 -9.26
CA PRO A 206 13.02 -8.95 -9.70
C PRO A 206 14.23 -9.65 -9.06
N ASP A 207 15.41 -9.56 -9.68
CA ASP A 207 16.65 -10.01 -9.04
C ASP A 207 17.05 -9.10 -7.87
N ALA A 208 16.72 -7.80 -7.98
CA ALA A 208 17.01 -6.78 -7.00
C ALA A 208 15.98 -5.64 -7.01
N ALA A 209 15.85 -4.94 -5.90
CA ALA A 209 14.98 -3.77 -5.77
C ALA A 209 15.61 -2.72 -4.85
N ARG A 210 15.23 -1.46 -5.08
CA ARG A 210 15.46 -0.33 -4.18
C ARG A 210 14.16 -0.02 -3.45
N PHE A 211 14.26 0.25 -2.16
CA PHE A 211 13.14 0.68 -1.33
C PHE A 211 13.57 1.86 -0.49
N ASP A 212 12.78 2.93 -0.52
CA ASP A 212 13.06 4.18 0.15
C ASP A 212 11.90 4.56 1.06
N ILE A 213 12.25 4.97 2.27
CA ILE A 213 11.33 5.52 3.25
C ILE A 213 11.78 6.93 3.61
N VAL A 214 10.86 7.88 3.51
CA VAL A 214 11.03 9.25 4.01
C VAL A 214 10.01 9.49 5.10
N ALA A 215 10.46 9.81 6.31
CA ALA A 215 9.61 10.26 7.41
C ALA A 215 9.77 11.78 7.57
N THR A 216 8.66 12.50 7.60
CA THR A 216 8.62 13.95 7.77
C THR A 216 7.37 14.38 8.53
N PRO A 217 7.39 15.58 9.12
CA PRO A 217 6.23 16.24 9.65
C PRO A 217 4.90 16.04 8.93
N GLY A 218 3.87 15.45 9.52
CA GLY A 218 2.52 15.64 8.99
C GLY A 218 2.06 17.10 9.16
N TYR A 219 1.21 17.59 8.26
CA TYR A 219 0.53 18.90 8.38
C TYR A 219 -0.97 18.76 8.70
N ALA A 220 -1.49 17.52 8.70
CA ALA A 220 -2.90 17.25 8.95
C ALA A 220 -3.15 15.94 9.71
N THR A 221 -3.60 14.88 9.02
CA THR A 221 -4.26 13.71 9.64
C THR A 221 -3.36 12.70 10.36
N ALA A 222 -2.06 12.99 10.47
CA ALA A 222 -1.06 12.22 11.21
C ALA A 222 0.04 13.15 11.73
N GLN A 223 0.76 12.73 12.78
CA GLN A 223 1.88 13.50 13.33
C GLN A 223 3.11 13.44 12.43
N THR A 224 3.36 12.25 11.86
CA THR A 224 4.40 12.00 10.87
C THR A 224 3.77 11.42 9.62
N MET A 225 4.14 11.96 8.45
CA MET A 225 3.88 11.32 7.16
C MET A 225 5.09 10.46 6.80
N VAL A 226 4.81 9.28 6.26
CA VAL A 226 5.81 8.42 5.64
C VAL A 226 5.55 8.34 4.14
N LEU A 227 6.50 8.76 3.32
CA LEU A 227 6.54 8.46 1.89
C LEU A 227 7.37 7.19 1.66
N MET A 228 6.82 6.29 0.87
CA MET A 228 7.50 5.09 0.40
C MET A 228 7.66 5.16 -1.11
N VAL A 229 8.83 4.77 -1.60
CA VAL A 229 9.09 4.53 -3.02
C VAL A 229 9.84 3.21 -3.18
N GLN A 230 9.33 2.31 -4.02
CA GLN A 230 9.97 1.06 -4.38
C GLN A 230 10.16 1.01 -5.90
N VAL A 231 11.34 0.59 -6.32
CA VAL A 231 11.70 0.43 -7.74
C VAL A 231 12.48 -0.86 -7.90
N ASN A 232 11.99 -1.76 -8.76
CA ASN A 232 12.73 -2.96 -9.15
C ASN A 232 13.90 -2.57 -10.06
N GLU A 233 15.09 -3.10 -9.79
CA GLU A 233 16.25 -2.85 -10.64
C GLU A 233 15.99 -3.39 -12.06
N GLY A 234 16.28 -2.59 -13.08
CA GLY A 234 16.04 -2.94 -14.49
C GLY A 234 14.62 -2.70 -15.00
N ALA A 235 13.65 -2.39 -14.12
CA ALA A 235 12.29 -2.07 -14.54
C ALA A 235 12.08 -0.58 -14.86
N TYR A 236 12.77 0.28 -14.13
CA TYR A 236 12.79 1.74 -14.32
C TYR A 236 14.17 2.26 -13.91
N ASP A 237 14.47 3.51 -14.23
CA ASP A 237 15.64 4.18 -13.68
C ASP A 237 15.54 4.22 -12.15
N VAL A 238 16.56 3.76 -11.43
CA VAL A 238 16.57 3.73 -9.96
C VAL A 238 16.64 5.13 -9.35
N ASP A 239 17.06 6.13 -10.13
CA ASP A 239 17.13 7.53 -9.71
C ASP A 239 15.73 8.17 -9.64
N VAL A 240 14.69 7.54 -10.21
CA VAL A 240 13.30 8.03 -10.11
C VAL A 240 12.84 8.17 -8.66
N ALA A 241 13.36 7.34 -7.75
CA ALA A 241 13.06 7.46 -6.33
C ALA A 241 13.58 8.77 -5.75
N ASP A 242 14.77 9.19 -6.18
CA ASP A 242 15.38 10.46 -5.79
C ASP A 242 14.57 11.65 -6.34
N ASP A 243 14.15 11.57 -7.60
CA ASP A 243 13.30 12.59 -8.25
C ASP A 243 11.94 12.74 -7.56
N ILE A 244 11.26 11.63 -7.27
CA ILE A 244 9.97 11.63 -6.55
C ILE A 244 10.15 12.26 -5.16
N ILE A 245 11.16 11.84 -4.40
CA ILE A 245 11.42 12.37 -3.05
C ILE A 245 11.73 13.87 -3.09
N ALA A 246 12.50 14.33 -4.08
CA ALA A 246 12.85 15.75 -4.23
C ALA A 246 11.65 16.67 -4.49
N THR A 247 10.55 16.13 -5.00
CA THR A 247 9.33 16.90 -5.28
C THR A 247 8.44 17.12 -4.06
N LEU A 248 8.73 16.44 -2.94
CA LEU A 248 7.91 16.44 -1.74
C LEU A 248 7.85 17.85 -1.13
N ARG A 249 6.64 18.37 -0.96
CA ARG A 249 6.37 19.74 -0.51
C ARG A 249 5.03 19.87 0.19
N PRO A 250 4.76 20.93 0.97
CA PRO A 250 3.42 21.24 1.45
C PRO A 250 2.41 21.38 0.30
N SER A 251 1.20 20.88 0.52
CA SER A 251 0.07 21.03 -0.43
C SER A 251 -0.49 22.45 -0.45
#